data_AF-A0A485KDX8-F1
#
_entry.id   AF-A0A485KDX8-F1
#
_cell.length_a   1.000
_cell.length_b   1.000
_cell.length_c   1.000
_cell.angle_alpha   90.00
_cell.angle_beta   90.00
_cell.angle_gamma   90.00
#
_symmetry.space_group_name_H-M   'P 1'
#
loop_
_entity.id
_entity.type
_entity.pdbx_description
1 polymer ?
#
loop_
_entity_poly.entity_id
_entity_poly.type
_entity_poly.pdbx_seq_one_letter_code
_entity_poly.pdbx_strand_id
1 'polypeptide(L)'
;MAALTIDVCCQECLNEPTCNAYTFGFFTCYMKTARASGSFSLTLTSARVNKCSATQANVDYPGNDLTDVASSSVDDCCAICRNHEGCVVWSYANGRCWLKSAVGSSVVKTGVSSAVVIS
;
A
#
# COMPACT_ATOMS: atom_id res chain seq x y z
N MET A 1 -19.36 -23.01 7.50
CA MET A 1 -18.00 -22.62 7.91
C MET A 1 -17.12 -22.68 6.68
N ALA A 2 -16.82 -21.52 6.07
CA ALA A 2 -15.93 -21.49 4.91
C ALA A 2 -14.50 -21.78 5.38
N ALA A 3 -13.83 -22.71 4.71
CA ALA A 3 -12.42 -22.96 4.94
C ALA A 3 -11.65 -21.64 4.70
N LEU A 4 -10.87 -21.22 5.69
CA LEU A 4 -9.96 -20.09 5.54
C LEU A 4 -8.85 -20.56 4.59
N THR A 5 -9.04 -20.38 3.28
CA THR A 5 -7.96 -20.55 2.29
C THR A 5 -7.17 -19.25 2.19
N ILE A 6 -6.03 -19.31 1.52
CA ILE A 6 -5.24 -18.11 1.28
C ILE A 6 -6.00 -17.05 0.47
N ASP A 7 -6.83 -17.47 -0.49
CA ASP A 7 -7.63 -16.56 -1.32
C ASP A 7 -8.70 -15.84 -0.47
N VAL A 8 -9.34 -16.57 0.45
CA VAL A 8 -10.27 -15.97 1.40
C VAL A 8 -9.56 -14.95 2.29
N CYS A 9 -8.38 -15.28 2.83
CA CYS A 9 -7.60 -14.33 3.64
C CYS A 9 -7.22 -13.05 2.87
N CYS A 10 -6.91 -13.16 1.57
CA CYS A 10 -6.69 -12.01 0.71
C CYS A 10 -7.95 -11.15 0.57
N GLN A 11 -9.11 -11.75 0.29
CA GLN A 11 -10.38 -11.04 0.16
C GLN A 11 -10.81 -10.35 1.45
N GLU A 12 -10.68 -11.02 2.60
CA GLU A 12 -10.96 -10.40 3.91
C GLU A 12 -10.05 -9.20 4.16
N CYS A 13 -8.76 -9.29 3.83
CA CYS A 13 -7.84 -8.15 3.94
C CYS A 13 -8.18 -7.02 2.94
N LEU A 14 -8.72 -7.34 1.76
CA LEU A 14 -9.22 -6.32 0.83
C LEU A 14 -10.44 -5.59 1.40
N ASN A 15 -11.31 -6.28 2.13
CA ASN A 15 -12.50 -5.72 2.76
C ASN A 15 -12.22 -4.95 4.06
N GLU A 16 -11.16 -5.29 4.78
CA GLU A 16 -10.77 -4.60 6.01
C GLU A 16 -10.03 -3.28 5.69
N PRO A 17 -10.60 -2.09 5.99
CA PRO A 17 -10.02 -0.80 5.59
C PRO A 17 -8.59 -0.61 6.06
N THR A 18 -8.25 -1.10 7.25
CA THR A 18 -6.90 -0.92 7.82
C THR A 18 -5.89 -1.95 7.35
N CYS A 19 -6.31 -3.02 6.65
CA CYS A 19 -5.42 -4.08 6.22
C CYS A 19 -4.65 -3.68 4.96
N ASN A 20 -3.32 -3.84 5.00
CA ASN A 20 -2.39 -3.57 3.91
C ASN A 20 -1.53 -4.79 3.54
N ALA A 21 -1.49 -5.80 4.42
CA ALA A 21 -0.84 -7.09 4.16
C ALA A 21 -1.47 -8.17 5.03
N TYR A 22 -1.25 -9.43 4.66
CA TYR A 22 -1.66 -10.57 5.48
C TYR A 22 -0.57 -11.64 5.52
N THR A 23 -0.60 -12.45 6.56
CA THR A 23 0.10 -13.74 6.63
C THR A 23 -0.93 -14.83 6.84
N PHE A 24 -0.86 -15.89 6.05
CA PHE A 24 -1.74 -17.04 6.12
C PHE A 24 -0.95 -18.31 6.39
N GLY A 25 -1.41 -19.12 7.33
CA GLY A 25 -0.84 -20.44 7.63
C GLY A 25 -1.60 -21.15 8.73
N PHE A 26 -1.57 -22.48 8.73
CA PHE A 26 -2.34 -23.32 9.66
C PHE A 26 -3.83 -22.91 9.75
N PHE A 27 -4.44 -22.62 8.59
CA PHE A 27 -5.83 -22.13 8.48
C PHE A 27 -6.13 -20.85 9.28
N THR A 28 -5.12 -20.05 9.59
CA THR A 28 -5.25 -18.77 10.31
C THR A 28 -4.79 -17.61 9.44
N CYS A 29 -5.57 -16.52 9.42
CA CYS A 29 -5.28 -15.30 8.68
C CYS A 29 -4.88 -14.20 9.66
N TYR A 30 -3.66 -13.66 9.49
CA TYR A 30 -3.11 -12.59 10.30
C TYR A 30 -2.99 -11.31 9.47
N MET A 31 -4.06 -10.52 9.48
CA MET A 31 -4.13 -9.20 8.85
C MET A 31 -3.16 -8.22 9.52
N LYS A 32 -2.57 -7.33 8.72
CA LYS A 32 -1.55 -6.38 9.15
C LYS A 32 -1.83 -5.01 8.59
N THR A 33 -1.65 -4.00 9.43
CA THR A 33 -1.78 -2.59 9.04
C THR A 33 -0.58 -2.10 8.25
N ALA A 34 0.59 -2.72 8.39
CA ALA A 34 1.79 -2.35 7.65
C ALA A 34 2.65 -3.58 7.33
N ARG A 35 3.61 -3.39 6.40
CA ARG A 35 4.70 -4.34 6.22
C ARG A 35 5.66 -4.26 7.41
N ALA A 36 6.14 -5.41 7.85
CA ALA A 36 7.29 -5.54 8.74
C ALA A 36 8.40 -6.32 8.05
N SER A 37 9.62 -6.26 8.60
CA SER A 37 10.70 -7.18 8.24
C SER A 37 10.22 -8.62 8.49
N GLY A 38 10.22 -9.43 7.44
CA GLY A 38 9.82 -10.83 7.52
C GLY A 38 11.01 -11.76 7.64
N SER A 39 10.81 -12.89 8.30
CA SER A 39 11.70 -14.06 8.23
C SER A 39 11.12 -15.09 7.27
N PHE A 40 11.98 -15.82 6.57
CA PHE A 40 11.54 -16.90 5.69
C PHE A 40 10.85 -18.00 6.50
N SER A 41 9.72 -18.49 6.00
CA SER A 41 9.00 -19.64 6.56
C SER A 41 8.47 -20.51 5.41
N LEU A 42 8.58 -21.83 5.55
CA LEU A 42 8.08 -22.80 4.58
C LEU A 42 6.57 -23.06 4.72
N THR A 43 5.96 -22.67 5.84
CA THR A 43 4.56 -23.00 6.18
C THR A 43 3.64 -21.79 6.19
N LEU A 44 4.20 -20.59 6.05
CA LEU A 44 3.46 -19.34 6.06
C LEU A 44 3.57 -18.66 4.70
N THR A 45 2.45 -18.20 4.16
CA THR A 45 2.43 -17.33 2.99
C THR A 45 2.11 -15.92 3.42
N SER A 46 2.89 -14.93 2.96
CA SER A 46 2.61 -13.52 3.21
C SER A 46 2.51 -12.76 1.90
N ALA A 47 1.57 -11.84 1.82
CA ALA A 47 1.38 -10.97 0.67
C ALA A 47 0.91 -9.59 1.10
N ARG A 48 1.21 -8.59 0.26
CA ARG A 48 0.60 -7.26 0.35
C ARG A 48 -0.73 -7.28 -0.36
N VAL A 49 -1.68 -6.47 0.13
CA VAL A 49 -2.82 -6.06 -0.68
C VAL A 49 -2.56 -4.64 -1.17
N ASN A 50 -2.64 -4.43 -2.47
CA ASN A 50 -2.54 -3.09 -3.03
C ASN A 50 -3.97 -2.55 -3.23
N LYS A 51 -4.29 -1.51 -2.48
CA LYS A 51 -5.58 -0.81 -2.50
C LYS A 51 -5.46 0.59 -3.09
N CYS A 52 -4.49 0.73 -3.98
CA CYS A 52 -4.28 1.89 -4.83
C CYS A 52 -4.49 1.50 -6.29
N SER A 53 -4.65 2.50 -7.15
CA SER A 53 -4.59 2.33 -8.59
C SER A 53 -3.26 1.71 -9.03
N ALA A 54 -3.18 1.29 -10.29
CA ALA A 54 -1.90 0.94 -10.89
C ALA A 54 -0.90 2.10 -10.74
N THR A 55 0.34 1.77 -10.37
CA THR A 55 1.42 2.76 -10.24
C THR A 55 1.72 3.39 -11.59
N GLN A 56 1.63 4.71 -11.65
CA GLN A 56 1.92 5.52 -12.83
C GLN A 56 3.38 5.96 -12.78
N ALA A 57 4.20 5.48 -13.72
CA ALA A 57 5.59 5.86 -13.84
C ALA A 57 5.74 7.25 -14.49
N ASN A 58 6.73 8.02 -14.02
CA ASN A 58 7.03 9.38 -14.46
C ASN A 58 5.84 10.36 -14.32
N VAL A 59 5.02 10.18 -13.28
CA VAL A 59 3.87 11.03 -12.98
C VAL A 59 3.98 11.57 -11.56
N ASP A 60 3.80 12.87 -11.42
CA ASP A 60 3.70 13.58 -10.14
C ASP A 60 2.34 14.28 -10.04
N TYR A 61 1.83 14.43 -8.83
CA TYR A 61 0.62 15.19 -8.50
C TYR A 61 1.01 16.37 -7.60
N PRO A 62 1.53 17.49 -8.14
CA PRO A 62 2.15 18.52 -7.32
C PRO A 62 1.19 19.19 -6.32
N GLY A 63 1.72 19.52 -5.14
CA GLY A 63 0.96 20.19 -4.08
C GLY A 63 0.07 19.24 -3.28
N ASN A 64 -0.76 19.82 -2.41
CA ASN A 64 -1.59 19.08 -1.44
C ASN A 64 -0.79 18.16 -0.51
N ASP A 65 0.50 18.43 -0.32
CA ASP A 65 1.38 17.61 0.52
C ASP A 65 0.96 17.69 2.00
N LEU A 66 0.70 16.54 2.60
CA LEU A 66 0.44 16.37 4.04
C LEU A 66 1.75 16.23 4.80
N THR A 67 2.59 15.31 4.31
CA THR A 67 3.91 14.98 4.83
C THR A 67 4.61 14.11 3.80
N ASP A 68 5.85 13.75 4.07
CA ASP A 68 6.50 12.65 3.41
C ASP A 68 6.98 11.61 4.43
N VAL A 69 7.25 10.39 3.97
CA VAL A 69 7.81 9.30 4.77
C VAL A 69 8.92 8.62 3.99
N ALA A 70 10.06 8.35 4.63
CA ALA A 70 11.12 7.57 4.02
C ALA A 70 10.66 6.13 3.74
N SER A 71 10.93 5.63 2.54
CA SER A 71 10.64 4.26 2.13
C SER A 71 11.69 3.75 1.16
N SER A 72 12.19 2.54 1.38
CA SER A 72 13.13 1.89 0.46
C SER A 72 12.47 1.29 -0.78
N SER A 73 11.12 1.22 -0.81
CA SER A 73 10.36 0.66 -1.92
C SER A 73 9.11 1.51 -2.21
N VAL A 74 8.85 1.71 -3.50
CA VAL A 74 7.62 2.34 -3.98
C VAL A 74 6.37 1.56 -3.58
N ASP A 75 6.46 0.24 -3.43
CA ASP A 75 5.34 -0.64 -3.10
C ASP A 75 4.82 -0.43 -1.68
N ASP A 76 5.61 0.23 -0.82
CA ASP A 76 5.20 0.61 0.53
C ASP A 76 4.31 1.86 0.55
N CYS A 77 4.39 2.73 -0.47
CA CYS A 77 3.72 4.03 -0.43
C CYS A 77 2.20 3.95 -0.37
N CYS A 78 1.59 2.93 -1.00
CA CYS A 78 0.15 2.73 -0.89
C CYS A 78 -0.27 2.48 0.56
N ALA A 79 0.40 1.55 1.25
CA ALA A 79 0.10 1.22 2.64
C ALA A 79 0.38 2.41 3.57
N ILE A 80 1.48 3.13 3.34
CA ILE A 80 1.83 4.33 4.12
C ILE A 80 0.74 5.40 3.96
N CYS A 81 0.30 5.68 2.74
CA CYS A 81 -0.75 6.66 2.49
C CYS A 81 -2.07 6.24 3.15
N ARG A 82 -2.49 4.98 3.01
CA ARG A 82 -3.73 4.49 3.63
C ARG A 82 -3.72 4.51 5.16
N ASN A 83 -2.54 4.44 5.77
CA ASN A 83 -2.38 4.57 7.22
C ASN A 83 -2.25 6.03 7.68
N HIS A 84 -2.17 6.99 6.77
CA HIS A 84 -2.09 8.40 7.08
C HIS A 84 -3.44 9.06 6.84
N GLU A 85 -4.04 9.58 7.92
CA GLU A 85 -5.33 10.26 7.83
C GLU A 85 -5.30 11.37 6.77
N GLY A 86 -6.34 11.41 5.93
CA GLY A 86 -6.48 12.38 4.85
C GLY A 86 -5.66 12.12 3.59
N CYS A 87 -4.75 11.14 3.56
CA CYS A 87 -3.99 10.84 2.34
C CYS A 87 -4.83 10.07 1.32
N VAL A 88 -4.92 10.59 0.10
CA VAL A 88 -5.70 9.99 -1.01
C VAL A 88 -4.86 9.74 -2.26
N VAL A 89 -3.65 10.27 -2.32
CA VAL A 89 -2.68 10.04 -3.40
C VAL A 89 -1.27 10.15 -2.84
N TRP A 90 -0.35 9.38 -3.41
CA TRP A 90 1.06 9.44 -3.05
C TRP A 90 1.93 9.59 -4.30
N SER A 91 3.11 10.19 -4.11
CA SER A 91 4.18 10.22 -5.12
C SER A 91 5.47 9.74 -4.49
N TYR A 92 6.15 8.80 -5.12
CA TYR A 92 7.41 8.25 -4.68
C TYR A 92 8.56 8.87 -5.47
N ALA A 93 9.52 9.45 -4.75
CA ALA A 93 10.73 10.02 -5.32
C ALA A 93 11.86 9.99 -4.29
N ASN A 94 13.07 9.68 -4.74
CA ASN A 94 14.30 9.74 -3.92
C ASN A 94 14.20 8.96 -2.59
N GLY A 95 13.58 7.77 -2.59
CA GLY A 95 13.44 6.95 -1.39
C GLY A 95 12.40 7.47 -0.39
N ARG A 96 11.41 8.25 -0.84
CA ARG A 96 10.37 8.84 0.02
C ARG A 96 9.00 8.78 -0.65
N CYS A 97 7.97 8.52 0.14
CA CYS A 97 6.57 8.60 -0.22
C CYS A 97 6.02 9.97 0.21
N TRP A 98 5.70 10.82 -0.75
CA TRP A 98 5.06 12.12 -0.53
C TRP A 98 3.55 11.93 -0.49
N LEU A 99 2.97 12.07 0.70
CA LEU A 99 1.56 11.81 1.00
C LEU A 99 0.74 13.06 0.76
N LYS A 100 -0.39 12.93 0.07
CA LYS A 100 -1.15 14.10 -0.39
C LYS A 100 -2.65 13.98 -0.12
N SER A 101 -3.27 15.10 0.21
CA SER A 101 -4.66 15.20 0.65
C SER A 101 -5.69 15.27 -0.48
N ALA A 102 -5.25 15.49 -1.72
CA ALA A 102 -6.15 15.58 -2.87
C ALA A 102 -5.47 15.10 -4.16
N VAL A 103 -6.27 14.47 -5.03
CA VAL A 103 -5.86 14.15 -6.42
C VAL A 103 -5.93 15.42 -7.25
N GLY A 104 -4.80 16.13 -7.36
CA GLY A 104 -4.68 17.33 -8.18
C GLY A 104 -4.47 17.03 -9.68
N SER A 105 -4.07 18.06 -10.43
CA SER A 105 -3.61 17.87 -11.81
C SER A 105 -2.25 17.14 -11.81
N SER A 106 -2.13 16.12 -12.65
CA SER A 106 -0.87 15.40 -12.84
C SER A 106 0.06 16.10 -13.81
N VAL A 107 1.37 15.97 -13.61
CA VAL A 107 2.41 16.38 -14.56
C VAL A 107 3.36 15.22 -14.85
N VAL A 108 3.96 15.24 -16.05
CA VAL A 108 5.04 14.29 -16.39
C VAL A 108 6.31 14.72 -15.69
N LYS A 109 6.90 13.84 -14.89
CA LYS A 109 8.13 14.10 -14.14
C LYS A 109 8.96 12.83 -13.99
N THR A 110 10.09 12.78 -14.71
CA THR A 110 10.97 11.61 -14.73
C THR A 110 11.46 11.25 -13.34
N GLY A 111 11.41 9.96 -13.00
CA GLY A 111 11.88 9.45 -11.71
C GLY A 111 10.88 9.59 -10.55
N VAL A 112 9.64 10.03 -10.83
CA VAL A 112 8.53 10.04 -9.87
C VAL A 112 7.51 8.99 -10.27
N SER A 113 7.06 8.19 -9.31
CA SER A 113 5.96 7.24 -9.50
C SER A 113 4.81 7.60 -8.59
N SER A 114 3.57 7.60 -9.05
CA SER A 114 2.41 7.95 -8.22
C SER A 114 1.28 6.93 -8.32
N ALA A 115 0.42 6.86 -7.32
CA ALA A 115 -0.86 6.17 -7.40
C ALA A 115 -1.91 6.79 -6.47
N VAL A 116 -3.17 6.60 -6.83
CA VAL A 116 -4.34 7.09 -6.07
C VAL A 116 -4.87 5.97 -5.18
N VAL A 117 -5.23 6.28 -3.94
CA VAL A 117 -5.91 5.35 -3.02
C VAL A 117 -7.34 5.11 -3.53
N ILE A 118 -7.76 3.86 -3.61
CA ILE A 118 -9.10 3.48 -4.14
C ILE A 118 -9.99 2.76 -3.11
N SER A 119 -9.45 2.40 -1.93
CA SER A 119 -10.20 1.87 -0.79
C SER A 119 -9.46 1.96 0.54
#